data_AF-B4I092-F1
#
_entry.id   AF-B4I092-F1
#
_cell.length_a   1.000
_cell.length_b   1.000
_cell.length_c   1.000
_cell.angle_alpha   90.00
_cell.angle_beta   90.00
_cell.angle_gamma   90.00
#
_symmetry.space_group_name_H-M   'P 1'
#
loop_
_entity.id
_entity.type
_entity.pdbx_description
1 polymer ?
#
loop_
_entity_poly.entity_id
_entity_poly.type
_entity_poly.pdbx_seq_one_letter_code
_entity_poly.pdbx_strand_id
1 'polypeptide(L)'
;MVAPYRFEIYRGLFHSYLAQKRFKEANALCNWTIRLFQNSPRSFTMFGRTLFLFPDPRMRRTARKFAEKSLKINHIYTPAVNLIADICQVEVPTKAIIKLLEKHVIIFPKVNLLNHLGDIMRKQKEPVKAMEYYYKALRQDPKSKRTLRGLRLLSKSFEESPVLDESDAIGMENQPSTNDLATPCEATNGAEGAESAENSREASSSEATRSGQEEDVDDHDWIDVPDGM
;
A
#
# COMPACT_ATOMS: atom_id res chain seq x y z
N MET A 1 -33.94 -0.34 -17.59
CA MET A 1 -33.11 -1.04 -18.58
C MET A 1 -31.67 -0.56 -18.42
N VAL A 2 -30.69 -1.44 -18.20
CA VAL A 2 -29.29 -1.07 -18.00
C VAL A 2 -28.59 -1.02 -19.37
N ALA A 3 -27.90 0.07 -19.70
CA ALA A 3 -27.21 0.22 -20.99
C ALA A 3 -25.91 -0.60 -21.00
N PRO A 4 -25.80 -1.71 -21.76
CA PRO A 4 -24.69 -2.65 -21.62
C PRO A 4 -23.35 -2.06 -22.07
N TYR A 5 -23.34 -1.13 -23.02
CA TYR A 5 -22.11 -0.52 -23.53
C TYR A 5 -21.48 0.54 -22.59
N ARG A 6 -22.04 0.76 -21.39
CA ARG A 6 -21.53 1.78 -20.45
C ARG A 6 -20.58 1.19 -19.41
N PHE A 7 -19.28 1.23 -19.70
CA PHE A 7 -18.20 0.71 -18.85
C PHE A 7 -18.27 1.16 -17.39
N GLU A 8 -18.76 2.38 -17.12
CA GLU A 8 -18.85 2.95 -15.78
C GLU A 8 -19.75 2.14 -14.83
N ILE A 9 -20.73 1.39 -15.37
CA ILE A 9 -21.63 0.52 -14.61
C ILE A 9 -20.88 -0.71 -14.10
N TYR A 10 -20.10 -1.36 -14.97
CA TYR A 10 -19.23 -2.48 -14.64
C TYR A 10 -18.14 -2.08 -13.66
N ARG A 11 -17.56 -0.88 -13.84
CA ARG A 11 -16.63 -0.28 -12.86
C ARG A 11 -17.29 -0.06 -11.49
N GLY A 12 -18.54 0.39 -11.46
CA GLY A 12 -19.30 0.57 -10.21
C GLY A 12 -19.51 -0.76 -9.49
N LEU A 13 -20.05 -1.76 -10.20
CA LEU A 13 -20.30 -3.10 -9.66
C LEU A 13 -19.01 -3.79 -9.18
N PHE A 14 -17.92 -3.64 -9.93
CA PHE A 14 -16.58 -4.08 -9.56
C PHE A 14 -16.13 -3.48 -8.22
N HIS A 15 -16.25 -2.16 -8.04
CA HIS A 15 -15.90 -1.52 -6.77
C HIS A 15 -16.78 -1.98 -5.61
N SER A 16 -18.08 -2.25 -5.83
CA SER A 16 -18.93 -2.84 -4.77
C SER A 16 -18.52 -4.27 -4.41
N TYR A 17 -18.15 -5.11 -5.38
CA TYR A 17 -17.65 -6.46 -5.09
C TYR A 17 -16.32 -6.42 -4.32
N LEU A 18 -15.40 -5.51 -4.68
CA LEU A 18 -14.15 -5.33 -3.93
C LEU A 18 -14.41 -4.82 -2.50
N ALA A 19 -15.33 -3.88 -2.30
CA ALA A 19 -15.71 -3.40 -0.98
C ALA A 19 -16.32 -4.52 -0.10
N GLN A 20 -17.09 -5.43 -0.72
CA GLN A 20 -17.66 -6.62 -0.08
C GLN A 20 -16.67 -7.81 0.00
N LYS A 21 -15.41 -7.65 -0.44
CA LYS A 21 -14.38 -8.73 -0.54
C LYS A 21 -14.79 -9.94 -1.39
N ARG A 22 -15.77 -9.79 -2.29
CA ARG A 22 -16.31 -10.87 -3.16
C ARG A 22 -15.42 -11.08 -4.39
N PHE A 23 -14.18 -11.53 -4.16
CA PHE A 23 -13.14 -11.59 -5.19
C PHE A 23 -13.45 -12.58 -6.32
N LYS A 24 -14.10 -13.73 -6.05
CA LYS A 24 -14.56 -14.68 -7.08
C LYS A 24 -15.52 -14.01 -8.08
N GLU A 25 -16.50 -13.25 -7.59
CA GLU A 25 -17.47 -12.51 -8.44
C GLU A 25 -16.82 -11.33 -9.17
N ALA A 26 -15.91 -10.59 -8.52
CA ALA A 26 -15.13 -9.55 -9.18
C ALA A 26 -14.27 -10.12 -10.34
N ASN A 27 -13.79 -11.37 -10.21
CA ASN A 27 -13.03 -12.07 -11.25
C ASN A 27 -13.94 -12.45 -12.43
N ALA A 28 -15.10 -13.06 -12.16
CA ALA A 28 -16.10 -13.38 -13.18
C ALA A 28 -16.60 -12.14 -13.94
N LEU A 29 -16.91 -11.06 -13.21
CA LEU A 29 -17.30 -9.76 -13.79
C LEU A 29 -16.21 -9.21 -14.71
N CYS A 30 -14.93 -9.28 -14.32
CA CYS A 30 -13.83 -8.79 -15.14
C CYS A 30 -13.62 -9.62 -16.41
N ASN A 31 -13.72 -10.95 -16.33
CA ASN A 31 -13.70 -11.84 -17.51
C ASN A 31 -14.81 -11.47 -18.51
N TRP A 32 -16.03 -11.26 -18.03
CA TRP A 32 -17.15 -10.81 -18.86
C TRP A 32 -16.92 -9.40 -19.44
N THR A 33 -16.37 -8.48 -18.62
CA THR A 33 -16.04 -7.09 -19.02
C THR A 33 -14.96 -7.05 -20.11
N ILE A 34 -13.99 -7.97 -20.12
CA ILE A 34 -12.99 -8.08 -21.20
C ILE A 34 -13.64 -8.57 -22.51
N ARG A 35 -14.56 -9.55 -22.44
CA ARG A 35 -15.26 -10.08 -23.62
C ARG A 35 -16.16 -9.03 -24.29
N LEU A 36 -16.83 -8.19 -23.50
CA LEU A 36 -17.67 -7.08 -24.01
C LEU A 36 -16.84 -5.88 -24.48
N PHE A 37 -15.86 -5.44 -23.69
CA PHE A 37 -15.03 -4.27 -23.98
C PHE A 37 -13.65 -4.73 -24.47
N GLN A 38 -13.64 -5.36 -25.64
CA GLN A 38 -12.43 -5.82 -26.31
C GLN A 38 -11.46 -4.66 -26.56
N ASN A 39 -10.16 -4.92 -26.40
CA ASN A 39 -9.08 -3.92 -26.52
C ASN A 39 -9.28 -2.64 -25.69
N SER A 40 -10.04 -2.70 -24.59
CA SER A 40 -10.17 -1.61 -23.62
C SER A 40 -9.03 -1.63 -22.59
N PRO A 41 -8.17 -0.59 -22.50
CA PRO A 41 -7.16 -0.50 -21.45
C PRO A 41 -7.81 -0.42 -20.06
N ARG A 42 -9.03 0.12 -19.98
CA ARG A 42 -9.82 0.20 -18.75
C ARG A 42 -10.19 -1.20 -18.23
N SER A 43 -10.56 -2.11 -19.12
CA SER A 43 -10.97 -3.48 -18.78
C SER A 43 -9.79 -4.34 -18.36
N PHE A 44 -8.67 -4.29 -19.10
CA PHE A 44 -7.45 -5.03 -18.72
C PHE A 44 -6.87 -4.55 -17.38
N THR A 45 -6.90 -3.24 -17.09
CA THR A 45 -6.48 -2.74 -15.77
C THR A 45 -7.48 -3.09 -14.66
N MET A 46 -8.79 -3.17 -14.94
CA MET A 46 -9.77 -3.65 -13.97
C MET A 46 -9.47 -5.10 -13.57
N PHE A 47 -9.31 -5.99 -14.57
CA PHE A 47 -8.96 -7.40 -14.34
C PHE A 47 -7.61 -7.57 -13.66
N GLY A 48 -6.57 -6.90 -14.14
CA GLY A 48 -5.25 -6.92 -13.50
C GLY A 48 -5.29 -6.46 -12.04
N ARG A 49 -6.17 -5.52 -11.68
CA ARG A 49 -6.36 -5.11 -10.27
C ARG A 49 -7.14 -6.14 -9.45
N THR A 50 -8.05 -6.92 -10.05
CA THR A 50 -8.61 -8.12 -9.38
C THR A 50 -7.53 -9.15 -9.12
N LEU A 51 -6.75 -9.51 -10.16
CA LEU A 51 -5.69 -10.52 -10.09
C LEU A 51 -4.63 -10.18 -9.04
N PHE A 52 -4.28 -8.89 -8.89
CA PHE A 52 -3.35 -8.41 -7.87
C PHE A 52 -3.85 -8.55 -6.42
N LEU A 53 -5.16 -8.64 -6.21
CA LEU A 53 -5.75 -8.80 -4.86
C LEU A 53 -5.78 -10.26 -4.38
N PHE A 54 -5.52 -11.23 -5.25
CA PHE A 54 -5.32 -12.62 -4.83
C PHE A 54 -3.92 -12.80 -4.20
N PRO A 55 -3.77 -13.59 -3.12
CA PRO A 55 -2.48 -13.74 -2.44
C PRO A 55 -1.36 -14.34 -3.32
N ASP A 56 -1.72 -15.18 -4.29
CA ASP A 56 -0.80 -15.99 -5.09
C ASP A 56 0.22 -15.17 -5.93
N PRO A 57 1.53 -15.45 -5.83
CA PRO A 57 2.55 -14.91 -6.73
C PRO A 57 2.31 -15.15 -8.23
N ARG A 58 1.65 -16.24 -8.66
CA ARG A 58 1.40 -16.47 -10.10
C ARG A 58 0.38 -15.45 -10.61
N MET A 59 -0.73 -15.27 -9.90
CA MET A 59 -1.76 -14.25 -10.16
C MET A 59 -1.19 -12.84 -10.29
N ARG A 60 -0.20 -12.47 -9.47
CA ARG A 60 0.48 -11.16 -9.54
C ARG A 60 1.35 -10.97 -10.78
N ARG A 61 1.95 -12.04 -11.33
CA ARG A 61 2.63 -12.00 -12.64
C ARG A 61 1.62 -11.82 -13.78
N THR A 62 0.47 -12.49 -13.71
CA THR A 62 -0.62 -12.33 -14.67
C THR A 62 -1.24 -10.93 -14.61
N ALA A 63 -1.40 -10.36 -13.42
CA ALA A 63 -1.80 -8.97 -13.21
C ALA A 63 -0.86 -7.98 -13.93
N ARG A 64 0.46 -8.21 -13.86
CA ARG A 64 1.47 -7.42 -14.59
C ARG A 64 1.27 -7.53 -16.10
N LYS A 65 1.12 -8.75 -16.66
CA LYS A 65 0.83 -8.95 -18.10
C LYS A 65 -0.38 -8.14 -18.58
N PHE A 66 -1.47 -8.11 -17.80
CA PHE A 66 -2.67 -7.33 -18.15
C PHE A 66 -2.49 -5.82 -18.03
N ALA A 67 -1.71 -5.35 -17.04
CA ALA A 67 -1.34 -3.94 -16.95
C ALA A 67 -0.43 -3.50 -18.11
N GLU A 68 0.50 -4.34 -18.54
CA GLU A 68 1.33 -4.12 -19.73
C GLU A 68 0.49 -4.15 -21.02
N LYS A 69 -0.47 -5.07 -21.17
CA LYS A 69 -1.41 -5.10 -22.31
C LYS A 69 -2.26 -3.82 -22.36
N SER A 70 -2.64 -3.26 -21.22
CA SER A 70 -3.30 -1.95 -21.13
C SER A 70 -2.41 -0.80 -21.64
N LEU A 71 -1.11 -0.80 -21.28
CA LEU A 71 -0.15 0.21 -21.77
C LEU A 71 0.23 0.03 -23.25
N LYS A 72 0.23 -1.19 -23.80
CA LYS A 72 0.37 -1.43 -25.24
C LYS A 72 -0.72 -0.72 -26.05
N ILE A 73 -1.94 -0.62 -25.50
CA ILE A 73 -3.09 0.04 -26.15
C ILE A 73 -3.10 1.55 -25.89
N ASN A 74 -2.80 1.97 -24.66
CA ASN A 74 -2.69 3.39 -24.31
C ASN A 74 -1.48 3.63 -23.40
N HIS A 75 -0.38 4.07 -24.03
CA HIS A 75 0.91 4.33 -23.41
C HIS A 75 0.93 5.50 -22.40
N ILE A 76 -0.21 6.17 -22.14
CA ILE A 76 -0.38 7.26 -21.16
C ILE A 76 -1.29 6.82 -19.99
N TYR A 77 -1.92 5.63 -20.06
CA TYR A 77 -3.01 5.23 -19.18
C TYR A 77 -2.60 5.03 -17.71
N THR A 78 -2.65 6.13 -16.95
CA THR A 78 -2.16 6.23 -15.56
C THR A 78 -2.64 5.11 -14.63
N PRO A 79 -3.89 4.60 -14.69
CA PRO A 79 -4.31 3.50 -13.82
C PRO A 79 -3.51 2.19 -14.03
N ALA A 80 -3.05 1.91 -15.24
CA ALA A 80 -2.16 0.76 -15.49
C ALA A 80 -0.75 1.00 -14.93
N VAL A 81 -0.21 2.21 -15.09
CA VAL A 81 1.09 2.61 -14.51
C VAL A 81 1.08 2.47 -12.99
N ASN A 82 0.00 2.95 -12.34
CA ASN A 82 -0.19 2.82 -10.90
C ASN A 82 -0.31 1.35 -10.47
N LEU A 83 -0.99 0.49 -11.26
CA LEU A 83 -1.09 -0.94 -10.98
C LEU A 83 0.26 -1.66 -11.09
N ILE A 84 1.09 -1.33 -12.09
CA ILE A 84 2.47 -1.83 -12.19
C ILE A 84 3.31 -1.37 -10.98
N ALA A 85 3.12 -0.12 -10.55
CA ALA A 85 3.79 0.43 -9.38
C ALA A 85 3.32 -0.19 -8.05
N ASP A 86 2.04 -0.54 -7.93
CA ASP A 86 1.49 -1.35 -6.82
C ASP A 86 2.16 -2.72 -6.77
N ILE A 87 2.22 -3.43 -7.91
CA ILE A 87 2.88 -4.75 -8.03
C ILE A 87 4.38 -4.67 -7.67
N CYS A 88 5.09 -3.63 -8.15
CA CYS A 88 6.51 -3.41 -7.88
C CYS A 88 6.85 -2.91 -6.46
N GLN A 89 5.86 -2.77 -5.57
CA GLN A 89 6.10 -2.68 -4.12
C GLN A 89 6.10 -4.05 -3.44
N VAL A 90 5.42 -5.04 -4.00
CA VAL A 90 5.30 -6.40 -3.44
C VAL A 90 6.36 -7.33 -4.03
N GLU A 91 6.67 -7.18 -5.32
CA GLU A 91 7.67 -7.97 -6.04
C GLU A 91 8.92 -7.13 -6.36
N VAL A 92 10.09 -7.79 -6.42
CA VAL A 92 11.36 -7.13 -6.76
C VAL A 92 11.23 -6.44 -8.13
N PRO A 93 11.43 -5.12 -8.23
CA PRO A 93 11.21 -4.38 -9.47
C PRO A 93 12.36 -4.61 -10.47
N THR A 94 12.02 -5.07 -11.67
CA THR A 94 13.00 -5.17 -12.77
C THR A 94 13.44 -3.77 -13.23
N LYS A 95 14.73 -3.61 -13.55
CA LYS A 95 15.31 -2.35 -14.09
C LYS A 95 14.54 -1.78 -15.31
N ALA A 96 13.88 -2.63 -16.10
CA ALA A 96 13.01 -2.21 -17.20
C ALA A 96 11.73 -1.50 -16.74
N ILE A 97 11.08 -1.98 -15.68
CA ILE A 97 9.86 -1.39 -15.12
C ILE A 97 10.17 -0.06 -14.45
N ILE A 98 11.31 0.05 -13.76
CA ILE A 98 11.79 1.32 -13.18
C ILE A 98 11.93 2.38 -14.27
N LYS A 99 12.64 2.07 -15.37
CA LYS A 99 12.77 2.98 -16.53
C LYS A 99 11.43 3.36 -17.16
N LEU A 100 10.43 2.47 -17.13
CA LEU A 100 9.05 2.78 -17.60
C LEU A 100 8.35 3.77 -16.65
N LEU A 101 8.45 3.57 -15.34
CA LEU A 101 7.87 4.45 -14.33
C LEU A 101 8.53 5.85 -14.35
N GLU A 102 9.85 5.92 -14.53
CA GLU A 102 10.60 7.17 -14.66
C GLU A 102 10.21 7.96 -15.91
N LYS A 103 10.11 7.30 -17.08
CA LYS A 103 9.56 7.92 -18.31
C LYS A 103 8.15 8.49 -18.08
N HIS A 104 7.27 7.75 -17.39
CA HIS A 104 5.93 8.23 -17.08
C HIS A 104 5.93 9.45 -16.14
N VAL A 105 6.84 9.54 -15.18
CA VAL A 105 6.96 10.71 -14.29
C VAL A 105 7.46 11.95 -15.02
N ILE A 106 8.32 11.81 -16.03
CA ILE A 106 8.78 12.93 -16.86
C ILE A 106 7.61 13.56 -17.64
N ILE A 107 6.72 12.73 -18.20
CA ILE A 107 5.59 13.21 -19.02
C ILE A 107 4.40 13.63 -18.15
N PHE A 108 4.09 12.88 -17.09
CA PHE A 108 2.96 13.13 -16.20
C PHE A 108 3.34 12.99 -14.71
N PRO A 109 4.05 13.98 -14.14
CA PRO A 109 4.39 14.00 -12.73
C PRO A 109 3.12 14.10 -11.88
N LYS A 110 2.78 13.00 -11.20
CA LYS A 110 1.63 12.89 -10.29
C LYS A 110 2.13 12.42 -8.92
N VAL A 111 1.73 13.12 -7.85
CA VAL A 111 2.08 12.85 -6.44
C VAL A 111 2.08 11.36 -6.11
N ASN A 112 1.03 10.64 -6.54
CA ASN A 112 0.94 9.19 -6.33
C ASN A 112 2.10 8.43 -6.98
N LEU A 113 2.38 8.65 -8.27
CA LEU A 113 3.43 7.93 -8.99
C LEU A 113 4.84 8.30 -8.48
N LEU A 114 5.06 9.57 -8.13
CA LEU A 114 6.29 10.04 -7.48
C LEU A 114 6.52 9.34 -6.13
N ASN A 115 5.47 9.18 -5.31
CA ASN A 115 5.53 8.41 -4.07
C ASN A 115 5.86 6.93 -4.28
N HIS A 116 5.37 6.32 -5.37
CA HIS A 116 5.72 4.94 -5.69
C HIS A 116 7.18 4.80 -6.11
N LEU A 117 7.72 5.73 -6.91
CA LEU A 117 9.17 5.76 -7.19
C LEU A 117 9.99 5.97 -5.91
N GLY A 118 9.58 6.88 -5.02
CA GLY A 118 10.24 7.06 -3.72
C GLY A 118 10.29 5.78 -2.88
N ASP A 119 9.16 5.05 -2.77
CA ASP A 119 9.10 3.75 -2.09
C ASP A 119 9.94 2.67 -2.78
N ILE A 120 10.02 2.68 -4.11
CA ILE A 120 10.81 1.72 -4.92
C ILE A 120 12.32 2.00 -4.83
N MET A 121 12.76 3.26 -4.81
CA MET A 121 14.18 3.63 -4.65
C MET A 121 14.67 3.37 -3.23
N ARG A 122 13.82 3.66 -2.22
CA ARG A 122 14.09 3.33 -0.82
C ARG A 122 14.31 1.82 -0.62
N LYS A 123 13.50 0.98 -1.28
CA LYS A 123 13.65 -0.50 -1.26
C LYS A 123 14.90 -1.01 -1.98
N GLN A 124 15.41 -0.27 -2.96
CA GLN A 124 16.67 -0.59 -3.67
C GLN A 124 17.93 -0.08 -2.95
N LYS A 125 17.80 0.49 -1.74
CA LYS A 125 18.89 1.16 -1.02
C LYS A 125 19.50 2.34 -1.80
N GLU A 126 18.69 3.06 -2.58
CA GLU A 126 19.07 4.33 -3.24
C GLU A 126 18.39 5.53 -2.54
N PRO A 127 18.78 5.89 -1.30
CA PRO A 127 18.02 6.84 -0.50
C PRO A 127 18.04 8.27 -1.05
N VAL A 128 19.13 8.68 -1.72
CA VAL A 128 19.25 10.01 -2.34
C VAL A 128 18.17 10.22 -3.42
N LYS A 129 18.01 9.25 -4.34
CA LYS A 129 16.95 9.31 -5.36
C LYS A 129 15.55 9.21 -4.76
N ALA A 130 15.38 8.41 -3.70
CA ALA A 130 14.11 8.34 -2.97
C ALA A 130 13.72 9.71 -2.39
N MET A 131 14.68 10.40 -1.77
CA MET A 131 14.52 11.75 -1.22
C MET A 131 14.16 12.77 -2.31
N GLU A 132 14.83 12.74 -3.48
CA GLU A 132 14.46 13.56 -4.63
C GLU A 132 13.00 13.35 -5.07
N TYR A 133 12.55 12.09 -5.23
CA TYR A 133 11.19 11.79 -5.67
C TYR A 133 10.15 12.22 -4.62
N TYR A 134 10.43 12.08 -3.33
CA TYR A 134 9.57 12.62 -2.27
C TYR A 134 9.53 14.15 -2.26
N TYR A 135 10.66 14.86 -2.44
CA TYR A 135 10.64 16.33 -2.56
C TYR A 135 9.92 16.81 -3.82
N LYS A 136 10.05 16.10 -4.95
CA LYS A 136 9.27 16.38 -6.17
C LYS A 136 7.77 16.20 -5.91
N ALA A 137 7.36 15.23 -5.10
CA ALA A 137 5.98 15.06 -4.67
C ALA A 137 5.50 16.16 -3.69
N LEU A 138 6.32 16.57 -2.71
CA LEU A 138 5.96 17.65 -1.76
C LEU A 138 5.78 19.01 -2.43
N ARG A 139 6.52 19.31 -3.52
CA ARG A 139 6.31 20.53 -4.32
C ARG A 139 4.94 20.57 -5.01
N GLN A 140 4.30 19.41 -5.23
CA GLN A 140 2.99 19.29 -5.88
C GLN A 140 1.84 19.10 -4.86
N ASP A 141 2.08 18.43 -3.74
CA ASP A 141 1.18 18.34 -2.59
C ASP A 141 1.97 18.37 -1.26
N PRO A 142 2.10 19.55 -0.62
CA PRO A 142 2.78 19.69 0.67
C PRO A 142 2.08 18.96 1.83
N LYS A 143 0.80 18.62 1.69
CA LYS A 143 -0.02 17.97 2.73
C LYS A 143 -0.11 16.45 2.54
N SER A 144 0.65 15.90 1.60
CA SER A 144 0.59 14.49 1.24
C SER A 144 1.12 13.57 2.36
N LYS A 145 0.18 13.02 3.15
CA LYS A 145 0.49 12.10 4.27
C LYS A 145 1.35 10.90 3.85
N ARG A 146 1.21 10.41 2.60
CA ARG A 146 2.05 9.32 2.07
C ARG A 146 3.50 9.78 1.86
N THR A 147 3.71 10.95 1.25
CA THR A 147 5.04 11.51 1.00
C THR A 147 5.79 11.77 2.31
N LEU A 148 5.11 12.40 3.28
CA LEU A 148 5.67 12.70 4.61
C LEU A 148 6.03 11.41 5.38
N ARG A 149 5.20 10.36 5.28
CA ARG A 149 5.52 9.04 5.85
C ARG A 149 6.72 8.41 5.15
N GLY A 150 6.81 8.49 3.82
CA GLY A 150 7.94 7.99 3.05
C GLY A 150 9.27 8.65 3.43
N LEU A 151 9.26 9.97 3.61
CA LEU A 151 10.43 10.75 4.02
C LEU A 151 10.85 10.47 5.49
N ARG A 152 9.89 10.36 6.43
CA ARG A 152 10.20 9.97 7.83
C ARG A 152 10.74 8.54 7.95
N LEU A 153 10.26 7.62 7.11
CA LEU A 153 10.82 6.26 7.01
C LEU A 153 12.19 6.22 6.34
N LEU A 154 12.61 7.31 5.69
CA LEU A 154 13.93 7.45 5.07
C LEU A 154 14.93 8.07 6.06
N SER A 155 14.55 9.10 6.83
CA SER A 155 15.42 9.70 7.86
C SER A 155 15.83 8.68 8.92
N LYS A 156 14.87 7.88 9.43
CA LYS A 156 15.16 6.82 10.39
C LYS A 156 16.17 5.78 9.88
N SER A 157 16.17 5.47 8.57
CA SER A 157 17.17 4.56 8.00
C SER A 157 18.57 5.16 7.83
N PHE A 158 18.72 6.49 7.93
CA PHE A 158 20.03 7.13 8.10
C PHE A 158 20.47 7.10 9.57
N GLU A 159 19.56 7.41 10.50
CA GLU A 159 19.80 7.37 11.95
C GLU A 159 20.17 5.97 12.48
N GLU A 160 19.65 4.90 11.86
CA GLU A 160 19.98 3.51 12.18
C GLU A 160 21.22 2.95 11.43
N SER A 161 21.97 3.81 10.72
CA SER A 161 23.29 3.42 10.22
C SER A 161 24.30 3.47 11.38
N PRO A 162 25.05 2.39 11.67
CA PRO A 162 25.94 2.39 12.81
C PRO A 162 27.03 3.44 12.64
N VAL A 163 27.21 4.26 13.69
CA VAL A 163 28.42 5.06 13.86
C VAL A 163 29.60 4.09 13.89
N LEU A 164 30.61 4.35 13.08
CA LEU A 164 31.91 3.69 13.24
C LEU A 164 32.61 4.37 14.41
N ASP A 165 32.68 3.69 15.55
CA ASP A 165 33.48 4.11 16.70
C ASP A 165 34.98 3.96 16.38
N GLU A 166 35.50 4.86 15.54
CA GLU A 166 36.92 5.23 15.57
C GLU A 166 37.14 6.24 16.70
N SER A 167 37.34 5.73 17.92
CA SER A 167 37.95 6.50 19.01
C SER A 167 38.97 5.61 19.74
N ASP A 168 40.25 5.84 19.46
CA ASP A 168 41.35 5.07 20.02
C ASP A 168 41.55 5.32 21.53
N ALA A 169 41.52 4.22 22.28
CA ALA A 169 42.49 3.80 23.32
C ALA A 169 42.92 4.72 24.50
N ILE A 170 43.22 4.05 25.63
CA ILE A 170 43.95 4.52 26.85
C ILE A 170 43.19 5.58 27.69
N GLY A 171 42.66 5.34 28.90
CA GLY A 171 43.02 4.40 29.97
C GLY A 171 43.29 5.17 31.30
N MET A 172 42.69 4.72 32.41
CA MET A 172 42.99 5.14 33.83
C MET A 172 42.65 6.59 34.26
N GLU A 173 42.24 6.90 35.51
CA GLU A 173 41.76 6.08 36.64
C GLU A 173 40.95 6.93 37.67
N ASN A 174 40.20 6.26 38.55
CA ASN A 174 39.71 6.69 39.89
C ASN A 174 38.56 7.70 40.08
N GLN A 175 37.90 7.51 41.23
CA GLN A 175 36.72 8.22 41.77
C GLN A 175 37.12 9.15 42.95
N PRO A 176 36.23 9.47 43.92
CA PRO A 176 35.21 10.51 43.84
C PRO A 176 35.44 11.63 44.88
N SER A 177 34.62 12.68 44.85
CA SER A 177 34.50 13.61 46.00
C SER A 177 33.04 13.87 46.35
N THR A 178 32.75 13.76 47.65
CA THR A 178 31.48 14.11 48.29
C THR A 178 31.38 15.61 48.55
N ASN A 179 30.16 16.13 48.72
CA ASN A 179 29.75 16.89 49.90
C ASN A 179 28.25 17.24 49.85
N ASP A 180 27.59 17.09 50.99
CA ASP A 180 26.18 17.45 51.22
C ASP A 180 25.99 18.97 51.44
N LEU A 181 24.75 19.48 51.39
CA LEU A 181 24.02 19.93 52.60
C LEU A 181 22.56 20.43 52.31
N ALA A 182 21.67 20.07 53.24
CA ALA A 182 20.23 20.35 53.47
C ALA A 182 19.47 21.55 52.81
N THR A 183 18.23 21.24 52.37
CA THR A 183 16.86 21.66 52.85
C THR A 183 16.72 22.73 53.99
N PRO A 184 15.53 23.36 54.27
CA PRO A 184 14.14 22.83 54.21
C PRO A 184 12.96 23.81 53.87
N CYS A 185 11.72 23.39 54.21
CA CYS A 185 10.43 24.14 54.37
C CYS A 185 9.59 24.40 53.08
N GLU A 186 8.39 23.80 52.88
CA GLU A 186 7.05 23.94 53.56
C GLU A 186 6.15 25.00 52.88
N ALA A 187 4.84 24.82 52.60
CA ALA A 187 3.89 23.68 52.75
C ALA A 187 2.75 23.84 51.65
N THR A 188 1.46 23.46 51.72
CA THR A 188 0.54 22.95 52.77
C THR A 188 -0.75 22.29 52.18
N ASN A 189 -1.17 21.15 52.75
CA ASN A 189 -2.54 20.65 53.04
C ASN A 189 -3.71 20.55 52.01
N GLY A 190 -4.32 19.35 51.97
CA GLY A 190 -5.79 19.11 51.89
C GLY A 190 -6.42 18.83 50.51
N ALA A 191 -7.52 18.08 50.38
CA ALA A 191 -8.18 17.15 51.32
C ALA A 191 -9.18 16.18 50.59
N GLU A 192 -9.21 14.92 51.05
CA GLU A 192 -10.36 14.00 51.27
C GLU A 192 -11.57 13.86 50.30
N GLY A 193 -12.09 12.62 50.21
CA GLY A 193 -13.44 12.27 49.73
C GLY A 193 -13.55 11.81 48.26
N ALA A 194 -14.43 10.89 47.87
CA ALA A 194 -15.30 9.99 48.64
C ALA A 194 -15.66 8.73 47.80
N GLU A 195 -16.40 7.78 48.39
CA GLU A 195 -16.66 6.43 47.84
C GLU A 195 -17.93 6.30 46.96
N SER A 196 -18.11 5.08 46.41
CA SER A 196 -19.40 4.34 46.28
C SER A 196 -20.16 4.25 44.94
N ALA A 197 -20.98 3.19 44.89
CA ALA A 197 -22.14 2.94 44.03
C ALA A 197 -21.92 2.46 42.57
N GLU A 198 -21.74 1.13 42.48
CA GLU A 198 -22.45 0.20 41.60
C GLU A 198 -23.69 0.73 40.85
N ASN A 199 -23.88 0.29 39.60
CA ASN A 199 -25.18 -0.26 39.18
C ASN A 199 -25.05 -1.26 38.01
N SER A 200 -26.07 -2.10 37.84
CA SER A 200 -26.02 -3.36 37.06
C SER A 200 -27.01 -3.38 35.88
N ARG A 201 -27.03 -4.53 35.16
CA ARG A 201 -27.94 -5.04 34.09
C ARG A 201 -27.23 -5.14 32.74
N GLU A 202 -27.03 -6.32 32.14
CA GLU A 202 -27.92 -7.47 31.81
C GLU A 202 -28.85 -7.26 30.60
N ALA A 203 -28.47 -7.90 29.48
CA ALA A 203 -29.29 -8.46 28.39
C ALA A 203 -28.30 -8.89 27.27
N SER A 204 -27.91 -10.16 27.06
CA SER A 204 -28.61 -11.46 26.97
C SER A 204 -29.21 -11.77 25.58
N SER A 205 -28.68 -12.83 24.96
CA SER A 205 -29.17 -13.52 23.74
C SER A 205 -29.13 -12.73 22.40
N SER A 206 -29.13 -13.36 21.23
CA SER A 206 -29.15 -14.81 20.90
C SER A 206 -28.23 -15.15 19.73
N GLU A 207 -27.83 -16.42 19.63
CA GLU A 207 -27.24 -16.97 18.40
C GLU A 207 -28.26 -17.07 17.26
N ALA A 208 -27.77 -17.17 16.03
CA ALA A 208 -28.54 -17.64 14.87
C ALA A 208 -27.62 -18.45 13.96
N THR A 209 -27.56 -19.76 14.19
CA THR A 209 -26.83 -20.69 13.31
C THR A 209 -27.55 -20.82 11.97
N ARG A 210 -26.79 -20.79 10.87
CA ARG A 210 -27.25 -21.31 9.59
C ARG A 210 -26.18 -22.15 8.93
N SER A 211 -26.37 -23.47 8.99
CA SER A 211 -25.65 -24.39 8.11
C SER A 211 -25.94 -24.05 6.64
N GLY A 212 -24.90 -24.11 5.82
CA GLY A 212 -24.91 -23.75 4.41
C GLY A 212 -23.73 -24.42 3.72
N GLN A 213 -23.90 -25.69 3.39
CA GLN A 213 -22.88 -26.56 2.82
C GLN A 213 -22.93 -26.45 1.29
N GLU A 214 -22.06 -25.63 0.71
CA GLU A 214 -21.94 -25.45 -0.75
C GLU A 214 -20.54 -25.87 -1.23
N GLU A 215 -20.49 -27.14 -1.64
CA GLU A 215 -19.60 -27.86 -2.55
C GLU A 215 -18.34 -27.14 -3.09
N ASP A 216 -17.18 -27.77 -2.87
CA ASP A 216 -15.91 -27.45 -3.53
C ASP A 216 -15.96 -27.79 -5.03
N VAL A 217 -16.37 -26.83 -5.85
CA VAL A 217 -16.11 -26.84 -7.29
C VAL A 217 -14.70 -26.29 -7.53
N ASP A 218 -13.72 -27.17 -7.47
CA ASP A 218 -12.36 -26.91 -7.94
C ASP A 218 -12.29 -27.15 -9.44
N ASP A 219 -12.20 -26.05 -10.20
CA ASP A 219 -11.65 -26.00 -11.57
C ASP A 219 -11.63 -24.53 -11.99
N HIS A 220 -10.42 -23.99 -12.18
CA HIS A 220 -10.21 -22.65 -12.72
C HIS A 220 -9.37 -22.74 -13.99
N ASP A 221 -10.06 -23.05 -15.09
CA ASP A 221 -9.62 -22.77 -16.45
C ASP A 221 -9.30 -21.28 -16.57
N TRP A 222 -8.01 -20.95 -16.48
CA TRP A 222 -7.53 -19.62 -16.80
C TRP A 222 -7.63 -19.44 -18.31
N ILE A 223 -8.26 -18.34 -18.74
CA ILE A 223 -8.29 -17.99 -20.16
C ILE A 223 -6.87 -17.61 -20.58
N ASP A 224 -6.11 -18.59 -21.05
CA ASP A 224 -4.89 -18.38 -21.80
C ASP A 224 -5.25 -17.69 -23.12
N VAL A 225 -5.28 -16.36 -23.07
CA VAL A 225 -5.39 -15.52 -24.26
C VAL A 225 -4.07 -15.68 -25.03
N PRO A 226 -4.08 -16.27 -26.25
CA PRO A 226 -2.85 -16.55 -26.98
C PRO A 226 -2.10 -15.25 -27.28
N ASP A 227 -0.77 -15.28 -27.10
CA ASP A 227 0.13 -14.18 -27.47
C ASP A 227 0.34 -14.16 -28.99
N GLY A 228 -0.66 -13.67 -29.74
CA GLY A 228 -0.50 -13.36 -31.16
C GLY A 228 -1.79 -13.34 -32.00
N MET A 229 -2.44 -12.17 -32.08
CA MET A 229 -2.98 -11.53 -33.29
C MET A 229 -3.48 -10.12 -32.95
#